data_AF-A0A7W6GJJ1-F1
#
_entry.id   AF-A0A7W6GJJ1-F1
#
_cell.length_a   1.000
_cell.length_b   1.000
_cell.length_c   1.000
_cell.angle_alpha   90.00
_cell.angle_beta   90.00
_cell.angle_gamma   90.00
#
_symmetry.space_group_name_H-M   'P 1'
#
loop_
_entity.id
_entity.type
_entity.pdbx_description
1 polymer ?
#
loop_
_entity_poly.entity_id
_entity_poly.type
_entity_poly.pdbx_seq_one_letter_code
_entity_poly.pdbx_strand_id
1 'polypeptide(L)'
;MSQNVISLRVSDEMKDRLDQLAAATRRPRSFLAQEALAEYLDRHGWQVAAIDEAVEAAGDGQFASHEAVADWLSSWGTENEKQPPVAGPAKRAR
;
A
#
# COMPACT_ATOMS: atom_id res chain seq x y z
N MET A 1 21.78 11.68 -4.74
CA MET A 1 20.33 11.86 -4.86
C MET A 1 20.07 13.12 -5.67
N SER A 2 19.40 13.01 -6.81
CA SER A 2 18.97 14.14 -7.63
C SER A 2 17.74 14.79 -6.99
N GLN A 3 17.73 16.12 -6.85
CA GLN A 3 16.56 16.87 -6.37
C GLN A 3 15.72 17.34 -7.54
N ASN A 4 14.42 17.06 -7.50
CA ASN A 4 13.45 17.48 -8.49
C ASN A 4 12.46 18.47 -7.84
N VAL A 5 12.01 19.47 -8.61
CA VAL A 5 11.02 20.45 -8.16
C VAL A 5 9.66 20.09 -8.71
N ILE A 6 8.67 20.04 -7.83
CA ILE A 6 7.25 19.86 -8.19
C ILE A 6 6.51 21.13 -7.80
N SER A 7 5.72 21.69 -8.73
CA SER A 7 4.83 22.82 -8.45
C SER A 7 3.42 22.30 -8.16
N LEU A 8 2.87 22.65 -7.01
CA LEU A 8 1.55 22.21 -6.57
C LEU A 8 0.67 23.42 -6.27
N ARG A 9 -0.58 23.39 -6.74
CA ARG A 9 -1.60 24.35 -6.32
C ARG A 9 -2.22 23.87 -5.01
N VAL A 10 -2.28 24.76 -4.03
CA VAL A 10 -2.92 24.52 -2.73
C VAL A 10 -4.01 25.57 -2.51
N SER A 11 -5.03 25.23 -1.73
CA SER A 11 -6.00 26.21 -1.26
C SER A 11 -5.36 27.17 -0.25
N ASP A 12 -5.94 28.36 -0.10
CA ASP A 12 -5.49 29.35 0.89
C ASP A 12 -5.56 28.77 2.31
N GLU A 13 -6.61 28.02 2.64
CA GLU A 13 -6.75 27.34 3.94
C GLU A 13 -5.57 26.39 4.21
N MET A 14 -5.17 25.58 3.21
CA MET A 14 -4.08 24.63 3.37
C MET A 14 -2.74 25.34 3.52
N LYS A 15 -2.51 26.41 2.76
CA LYS A 15 -1.33 27.27 2.91
C LYS A 15 -1.26 27.84 4.33
N ASP A 16 -2.35 28.39 4.84
CA ASP A 16 -2.34 29.05 6.15
C ASP A 16 -2.13 28.06 7.30
N ARG A 17 -2.70 26.85 7.19
CA ARG A 17 -2.43 25.75 8.14
C ARG A 17 -0.96 25.32 8.12
N LEU A 18 -0.36 25.22 6.92
CA LEU A 18 1.06 24.90 6.77
C LEU A 18 1.96 26.00 7.35
N ASP A 19 1.58 27.27 7.16
CA ASP A 19 2.30 28.44 7.70
C ASP A 19 2.32 28.43 9.23
N GLN A 20 1.17 28.16 9.85
CA GLN A 20 1.05 28.06 11.31
C GLN A 20 1.89 26.92 11.87
N LEU A 21 1.84 25.74 11.23
CA LEU A 21 2.63 24.58 11.65
C LEU A 21 4.14 24.82 11.50
N ALA A 22 4.56 25.44 10.40
CA ALA A 22 5.93 25.84 10.14
C ALA A 22 6.46 26.79 11.25
N ALA A 23 5.66 27.80 11.61
CA ALA A 23 6.01 28.73 12.67
C ALA A 23 6.11 28.06 14.05
N ALA A 24 5.13 27.22 14.41
CA ALA A 24 5.10 26.53 15.69
C ALA A 24 6.27 25.52 15.86
N THR A 25 6.66 24.85 14.79
CA THR A 25 7.73 23.84 14.79
C THR A 25 9.11 24.41 14.46
N ARG A 26 9.20 25.68 14.04
CA ARG A 26 10.41 26.34 13.51
C ARG A 26 11.03 25.57 12.34
N ARG A 27 10.19 25.02 11.46
CA ARG A 27 10.60 24.30 10.26
C ARG A 27 10.17 25.04 9.00
N PRO A 28 10.96 24.99 7.92
CA PRO A 28 10.53 25.51 6.62
C PRO A 28 9.30 24.75 6.11
N ARG A 29 8.40 25.45 5.40
CA ARG A 29 7.23 24.85 4.75
C ARG A 29 7.58 23.68 3.85
N SER A 30 8.67 23.82 3.08
CA SER A 30 9.15 22.77 2.17
C SER A 30 9.55 21.50 2.90
N PHE A 31 10.13 21.62 4.10
CA PHE A 31 10.48 20.46 4.92
C PHE A 31 9.23 19.70 5.35
N LEU A 32 8.23 20.40 5.89
CA LEU A 32 6.97 19.79 6.34
C LEU A 32 6.16 19.22 5.16
N ALA A 33 6.16 19.90 4.01
CA ALA A 33 5.51 19.41 2.80
C ALA A 33 6.18 18.15 2.25
N GLN A 34 7.52 18.10 2.28
CA GLN A 34 8.27 16.91 1.88
C GLN A 34 8.03 15.74 2.84
N GLU A 35 8.04 16.00 4.15
CA GLU A 35 7.77 15.00 5.18
C GLU A 35 6.36 14.40 5.03
N ALA A 36 5.33 15.26 4.90
CA ALA A 36 3.97 14.82 4.69
C ALA A 36 3.80 14.03 3.38
N LEU A 37 4.48 14.42 2.30
CA LEU A 37 4.46 13.69 1.04
C LEU A 37 5.15 12.32 1.16
N ALA A 38 6.29 12.25 1.84
CA ALA A 38 6.99 10.99 2.08
C ALA A 38 6.11 10.02 2.90
N GLU A 39 5.52 10.50 3.98
CA GLU A 39 4.61 9.69 4.80
C GLU A 39 3.40 9.20 4.01
N TYR A 40 2.82 10.05 3.15
CA TYR A 40 1.72 9.67 2.28
C TYR A 40 2.14 8.55 1.30
N LEU A 41 3.30 8.69 0.66
CA LEU A 41 3.83 7.70 -0.27
C LEU A 41 4.15 6.38 0.44
N ASP A 42 4.75 6.40 1.62
CA ASP A 42 5.05 5.19 2.38
C ASP A 42 3.75 4.48 2.80
N ARG A 43 2.73 5.24 3.21
CA ARG A 43 1.45 4.70 3.66
C ARG A 43 0.61 4.10 2.53
N HIS A 44 0.68 4.66 1.33
CA HIS A 44 -0.20 4.28 0.22
C HIS A 44 0.51 3.53 -0.91
N GLY A 45 1.81 3.74 -1.11
CA GLY A 45 2.57 3.17 -2.21
C GLY A 45 2.62 1.64 -2.21
N TRP A 46 2.64 1.03 -1.02
CA TRP A 46 2.65 -0.43 -0.90
C TRP A 46 1.37 -1.07 -1.45
N GLN A 47 0.22 -0.41 -1.35
CA GLN A 47 -1.05 -0.97 -1.82
C GLN A 47 -1.08 -1.06 -3.34
N VAL A 48 -0.61 0.00 -4.00
CA VAL A 48 -0.52 0.04 -5.47
C VAL A 48 0.44 -1.05 -5.95
N ALA A 49 1.63 -1.12 -5.34
CA ALA A 49 2.62 -2.15 -5.68
C ALA A 49 2.08 -3.57 -5.47
N ALA A 50 1.38 -3.82 -4.35
CA ALA A 50 0.80 -5.13 -4.07
C ALA A 50 -0.33 -5.52 -5.04
N ILE A 51 -1.13 -4.55 -5.49
CA ILE A 51 -2.16 -4.78 -6.50
C ILE A 51 -1.52 -5.12 -7.84
N ASP A 52 -0.52 -4.34 -8.27
CA ASP A 52 0.17 -4.57 -9.53
C ASP A 52 0.84 -5.96 -9.54
N GLU A 53 1.53 -6.31 -8.46
CA GLU A 53 2.13 -7.65 -8.28
C GLU A 53 1.07 -8.77 -8.34
N ALA A 54 -0.07 -8.59 -7.66
CA ALA A 54 -1.15 -9.57 -7.67
C ALA A 54 -1.78 -9.73 -9.07
N VAL A 55 -1.92 -8.64 -9.83
CA VAL A 55 -2.43 -8.66 -11.20
C VAL A 55 -1.46 -9.38 -12.14
N GLU A 56 -0.16 -9.14 -12.02
CA GLU A 56 0.87 -9.85 -12.79
C GLU A 56 0.88 -11.34 -12.45
N ALA A 57 0.91 -11.70 -11.17
CA ALA A 57 0.88 -13.09 -10.70
C ALA A 57 -0.37 -13.83 -11.19
N ALA A 58 -1.53 -13.16 -11.18
CA ALA A 58 -2.77 -13.70 -11.73
C ALA A 58 -2.69 -13.94 -13.25
N GLY A 59 -2.09 -13.01 -14.00
CA GLY A 59 -1.78 -13.17 -15.43
C GLY A 59 -0.89 -14.38 -15.71
N ASP A 60 0.06 -14.65 -14.82
CA ASP A 60 0.96 -15.81 -14.86
C ASP A 60 0.31 -17.10 -14.31
N GLY A 61 -0.98 -17.05 -13.96
CA GLY A 61 -1.73 -18.20 -13.46
C GLY A 61 -1.32 -18.64 -12.05
N GLN A 62 -0.71 -17.76 -11.25
CA GLN A 62 -0.37 -18.04 -9.86
C GLN A 62 -1.61 -17.85 -8.98
N PHE A 63 -2.31 -18.94 -8.67
CA PHE A 63 -3.49 -18.94 -7.82
C PHE A 63 -3.43 -20.07 -6.79
N ALA A 64 -4.01 -19.85 -5.61
CA ALA A 64 -4.30 -20.94 -4.69
C ALA A 64 -5.39 -21.84 -5.29
N SER A 65 -5.29 -23.16 -5.05
CA SER A 65 -6.35 -24.07 -5.49
C SER A 65 -7.63 -23.85 -4.69
N HIS A 66 -8.77 -24.09 -5.33
CA HIS A 66 -10.07 -23.99 -4.67
C HIS A 66 -10.16 -24.86 -3.41
N GLU A 67 -9.65 -26.09 -3.49
CA GLU A 67 -9.62 -27.03 -2.37
C GLU A 67 -8.81 -26.49 -1.18
N ALA A 68 -7.62 -25.95 -1.42
CA ALA A 68 -6.79 -25.38 -0.35
C ALA A 68 -7.45 -24.16 0.32
N VAL A 69 -8.16 -23.34 -0.46
CA VAL A 69 -8.95 -22.21 0.06
C VAL A 69 -10.14 -22.70 0.89
N ALA A 70 -10.89 -23.68 0.40
CA ALA A 70 -12.04 -24.24 1.13
C ALA A 70 -11.62 -24.90 2.46
N ASP A 71 -10.51 -25.62 2.44
CA ASP A 71 -9.92 -26.26 3.63
C ASP A 71 -9.48 -25.24 4.69
N TRP A 72 -8.95 -24.10 4.26
CA TRP A 72 -8.55 -23.03 5.16
C TRP A 72 -9.76 -22.31 5.76
N LEU A 73 -10.72 -21.90 4.92
CA LEU A 73 -11.94 -21.21 5.35
C LEU A 73 -12.76 -22.04 6.34
N SER A 74 -12.83 -23.37 6.16
CA SER A 74 -13.56 -24.25 7.08
C SER A 74 -12.91 -24.37 8.47
N SER A 75 -11.63 -23.99 8.61
CA SER A 75 -10.89 -24.03 9.88
C SER A 75 -10.97 -22.72 10.68
N TRP A 76 -11.50 -21.64 10.09
CA TRP A 76 -11.59 -20.33 10.74
C TRP A 76 -12.42 -20.37 12.02
N GLY A 77 -11.89 -19.76 13.08
CA GLY A 77 -12.59 -19.68 14.38
C GLY A 77 -12.65 -21.01 15.14
N THR A 78 -11.89 -22.02 14.68
CA THR A 78 -11.70 -23.28 15.41
C THR A 78 -10.37 -23.28 16.16
N GLU A 79 -10.20 -24.19 17.12
CA GLU A 79 -8.91 -24.38 17.82
C GLU A 79 -7.77 -24.84 16.89
N ASN A 80 -8.10 -25.30 15.68
CA ASN A 80 -7.16 -25.82 14.68
C ASN A 80 -7.18 -25.00 13.39
N GLU A 81 -7.22 -23.66 13.50
CA GLU A 81 -7.17 -22.78 12.33
C GLU A 81 -5.89 -23.02 11.51
N LYS A 82 -6.07 -23.36 10.23
CA LYS A 82 -4.97 -23.66 9.29
C LYS A 82 -4.32 -22.37 8.79
N GLN A 83 -3.09 -22.49 8.27
CA GLN A 83 -2.42 -21.35 7.63
C GLN A 83 -3.10 -20.99 6.30
N PRO A 84 -3.08 -19.70 5.90
CA PRO A 84 -3.59 -19.27 4.60
C PRO A 84 -2.85 -20.01 3.46
N PRO A 85 -3.57 -20.45 2.42
CA PRO A 85 -2.95 -21.11 1.27
C PRO A 85 -2.12 -20.10 0.47
N VAL A 86 -0.93 -20.54 0.04
CA VAL A 86 -0.01 -19.72 -0.77
C VAL A 86 -0.36 -19.86 -2.25
N ALA A 87 -0.36 -18.75 -2.98
CA ALA A 87 -0.52 -18.76 -4.43
C ALA A 87 0.67 -19.48 -5.09
N GLY A 88 0.39 -20.34 -6.06
CA GLY A 88 1.40 -21.05 -6.84
C GLY A 88 0.87 -21.35 -8.23
N PRO A 89 1.67 -21.97 -9.12
CA PRO A 89 1.24 -22.24 -10.48
C PRO A 89 -0.04 -23.07 -10.44
N ALA A 90 -1.12 -22.55 -11.06
CA ALA A 90 -2.40 -23.21 -11.08
C ALA A 90 -2.22 -24.62 -11.63
N LYS A 91 -2.38 -25.63 -10.77
CA LYS A 91 -2.48 -27.02 -11.20
C LYS A 91 -3.74 -27.11 -12.05
N ARG A 92 -3.58 -27.05 -13.37
CA ARG A 92 -4.67 -27.30 -14.32
C ARG A 92 -5.22 -28.69 -14.01
N ALA A 93 -6.43 -28.76 -13.47
CA ALA A 93 -7.21 -29.98 -13.50
C ALA A 93 -7.41 -30.33 -14.98
N ARG A 94 -6.86 -31.48 -15.40
CA ARG A 94 -7.11 -32.07 -16.71
C ARG A 94 -8.52 -32.64 -16.76
#